data_AF-A0A9W9UBP7-F1
#
_entry.id   AF-A0A9W9UBP7-F1
#
_cell.length_a   1.000
_cell.length_b   1.000
_cell.length_c   1.000
_cell.angle_alpha   90.00
_cell.angle_beta   90.00
_cell.angle_gamma   90.00
#
_symmetry.space_group_name_H-M   'P 1'
#
loop_
_entity.id
_entity.type
_entity.pdbx_description
1 polymer ?
#
loop_
_entity_poly.entity_id
_entity_poly.type
_entity_poly.pdbx_seq_one_letter_code
_entity_poly.pdbx_strand_id
1 'polypeptide(L)'
;MERSKRSKVPCAVFVHAGAGYHSRENEAKHLKACSESTRAGMIVLQTGATAVEAVEMALSMLEDNPITNAGYGSNLTAKGVVECDASIMDHLGRSGAAGAVPSKYIAFAECPRLVSYCETDVKNPIMLARKIYDEAYRSPGMSRVPPNFIVGEGATEFAWDHNIPTIPPHALITDAARERWTIWTREIEEFEADRARWQKEPVPTWVRSPTGHGSPAPAGVAHGTPPVLGRSDARTASTSQLNPDNDIDLLVSGSTMDGVLPRVKSQSTDEIPSYSKSGWEKYPNNPTDDENGEDRITDTVGAIAIDRWGNIAAGSSSGGIGMKHRGRVGPAALIGIGTHVIPADPADPEHTTTAVVTSGTGEHIASTLAASTCATRIYYGQKMGPNGVFEPVSEEEALHSMISNEFTGKRAFV
;
A
#
# COMPACT_ATOMS: atom_id res chain seq x y z
N MET A 1 34.23 -20.97 -26.20
CA MET A 1 33.08 -20.37 -25.50
C MET A 1 33.30 -18.89 -25.44
N GLU A 2 32.74 -18.19 -26.42
CA GLU A 2 32.95 -16.77 -26.65
C GLU A 2 32.08 -15.99 -25.65
N ARG A 3 32.68 -15.44 -24.59
CA ARG A 3 32.00 -14.47 -23.73
C ARG A 3 31.75 -13.23 -24.56
N SER A 4 30.53 -13.08 -25.08
CA SER A 4 30.06 -11.86 -25.74
C SER A 4 30.45 -10.65 -24.89
N LYS A 5 31.26 -9.75 -25.46
CA LYS A 5 31.61 -8.46 -24.87
C LYS A 5 30.34 -7.61 -24.87
N ARG A 6 29.41 -7.84 -23.93
CA ARG A 6 28.34 -6.88 -23.66
C ARG A 6 29.00 -5.55 -23.32
N SER A 7 28.62 -4.51 -24.07
CA SER A 7 28.87 -3.12 -23.72
C SER A 7 28.54 -2.91 -22.24
N LYS A 8 29.42 -2.22 -21.48
CA LYS A 8 29.13 -1.92 -20.08
C LYS A 8 27.93 -0.96 -20.05
N VAL A 9 26.74 -1.49 -19.72
CA VAL A 9 25.57 -0.66 -19.45
C VAL A 9 25.92 0.26 -18.28
N PRO A 10 25.68 1.58 -18.39
CA PRO A 10 25.91 2.48 -17.27
C PRO A 10 25.01 2.09 -16.10
N CYS A 11 25.61 1.89 -14.93
CA CYS A 11 24.86 1.66 -13.71
C CYS A 11 24.08 2.92 -13.32
N ALA A 12 22.88 2.74 -12.77
CA ALA A 12 22.04 3.84 -12.32
C ALA A 12 21.29 3.46 -11.04
N VAL A 13 21.02 4.46 -10.21
CA VAL A 13 20.15 4.36 -9.03
C VAL A 13 19.25 5.59 -9.02
N PHE A 14 17.95 5.35 -8.84
CA PHE A 14 16.92 6.38 -8.70
C PHE A 14 16.24 6.15 -7.36
N VAL A 15 15.97 7.22 -6.61
CA VAL A 15 15.29 7.15 -5.32
C VAL A 15 14.25 8.26 -5.19
N HIS A 16 13.23 8.03 -4.37
CA HIS A 16 12.37 9.09 -3.86
C HIS A 16 12.21 8.98 -2.34
N ALA A 17 12.08 10.14 -1.68
CA ALA A 17 11.79 10.23 -0.24
C ALA A 17 10.32 10.56 0.04
N GLY A 18 9.44 10.39 -0.95
CA GLY A 18 8.01 10.60 -0.78
C GLY A 18 7.33 11.45 -1.85
N ALA A 19 6.01 11.50 -1.80
CA ALA A 19 5.17 12.31 -2.66
C ALA A 19 4.03 12.90 -1.81
N GLY A 20 4.23 14.14 -1.39
CA GLY A 20 3.32 14.90 -0.56
C GLY A 20 3.79 16.35 -0.51
N TYR A 21 3.55 17.02 0.62
CA TYR A 21 4.06 18.38 0.83
C TYR A 21 5.35 18.33 1.66
N HIS A 22 6.46 18.74 1.04
CA HIS A 22 7.73 18.99 1.73
C HIS A 22 7.86 20.49 2.00
N SER A 23 8.02 20.87 3.27
CA SER A 23 8.27 22.25 3.66
C SER A 23 9.61 22.74 3.11
N ARG A 24 9.70 24.05 2.89
CA ARG A 24 10.97 24.69 2.47
C ARG A 24 12.08 24.51 3.50
N GLU A 25 11.73 24.35 4.78
CA GLU A 25 12.70 24.16 5.85
C GLU A 25 13.32 22.76 5.83
N ASN A 26 12.55 21.74 5.49
CA ASN A 26 13.02 20.34 5.45
C ASN A 26 13.45 19.89 4.06
N GLU A 27 13.19 20.64 3.00
CA GLU A 27 13.60 20.33 1.62
C GLU A 27 15.07 19.91 1.53
N ALA A 28 15.98 20.69 2.13
CA ALA A 28 17.41 20.39 2.13
C ALA A 28 17.74 19.05 2.85
N LYS A 29 16.97 18.68 3.88
CA LYS A 29 17.16 17.42 4.62
C LYS A 29 16.70 16.23 3.77
N HIS A 30 15.56 16.35 3.09
CA HIS A 30 15.04 15.34 2.15
C HIS A 30 16.01 15.13 0.98
N LEU A 31 16.47 16.21 0.34
CA LEU A 31 17.44 16.13 -0.75
C LEU A 31 18.76 15.50 -0.31
N LYS A 32 19.22 15.82 0.90
CA LYS A 32 20.41 15.19 1.49
C LYS A 32 20.20 13.69 1.70
N ALA A 33 19.05 13.28 2.25
CA ALA A 33 18.72 11.86 2.43
C ALA A 33 18.73 11.09 1.10
N CYS A 34 18.07 11.63 0.06
CA CYS A 34 18.09 11.06 -1.29
C CYS A 34 19.50 10.99 -1.87
N SER A 35 20.32 12.04 -1.70
CA SER A 35 21.69 12.09 -2.21
C SER A 35 22.58 11.04 -1.54
N GLU A 36 22.49 10.91 -0.21
CA GLU A 36 23.26 9.92 0.57
C GLU A 36 22.85 8.48 0.23
N SER A 37 21.54 8.23 0.13
CA SER A 37 20.97 6.95 -0.27
C SER A 37 21.40 6.54 -1.69
N THR A 38 21.27 7.44 -2.67
CA THR A 38 21.68 7.19 -4.05
C THR A 38 23.18 6.91 -4.13
N ARG A 39 23.99 7.68 -3.39
CA ARG A 39 25.45 7.47 -3.36
C ARG A 39 25.81 6.10 -2.77
N ALA A 40 25.14 5.66 -1.72
CA ALA A 40 25.35 4.34 -1.14
C ALA A 40 25.01 3.22 -2.14
N GLY A 41 23.84 3.31 -2.79
CA GLY A 41 23.44 2.36 -3.84
C GLY A 41 24.42 2.33 -5.02
N MET A 42 24.91 3.49 -5.46
CA MET A 42 25.90 3.58 -6.54
C MET A 42 27.25 2.98 -6.16
N ILE A 43 27.72 3.16 -4.92
CA ILE A 43 28.94 2.50 -4.43
C ILE A 43 28.77 0.98 -4.50
N VAL A 44 27.63 0.45 -4.05
CA VAL A 44 27.32 -0.98 -4.12
C VAL A 44 27.41 -1.49 -5.57
N LEU A 45 26.77 -0.80 -6.53
CA LEU A 45 26.87 -1.17 -7.95
C LEU A 45 28.30 -1.10 -8.50
N GLN A 46 29.09 -0.10 -8.12
CA GLN A 46 30.47 0.06 -8.55
C GLN A 46 31.39 -1.06 -8.06
N THR A 47 31.07 -1.69 -6.93
CA THR A 47 31.79 -2.89 -6.44
C THR A 47 31.43 -4.17 -7.21
N GLY A 48 30.47 -4.10 -8.13
CA GLY A 48 30.02 -5.23 -8.93
C GLY A 48 28.86 -6.02 -8.31
N ALA A 49 28.14 -5.42 -7.37
CA ALA A 49 26.90 -5.99 -6.82
C ALA A 49 25.73 -5.92 -7.81
N THR A 50 24.67 -6.64 -7.49
CA THR A 50 23.42 -6.71 -8.25
C THR A 50 22.53 -5.49 -8.01
N ALA A 51 21.57 -5.28 -8.92
CA ALA A 51 20.57 -4.23 -8.76
C ALA A 51 19.75 -4.38 -7.47
N VAL A 52 19.46 -5.63 -7.07
CA VAL A 52 18.69 -5.93 -5.86
C VAL A 52 19.45 -5.51 -4.60
N GLU A 53 20.77 -5.78 -4.53
CA GLU A 53 21.63 -5.33 -3.41
C GLU A 53 21.75 -3.80 -3.35
N ALA A 54 21.79 -3.13 -4.51
CA ALA A 54 21.82 -1.67 -4.56
C ALA A 54 20.50 -1.02 -4.10
N VAL A 55 19.35 -1.60 -4.47
CA VAL A 55 18.02 -1.18 -3.99
C VAL A 55 17.90 -1.37 -2.48
N GLU A 56 18.27 -2.54 -1.98
CA GLU A 56 18.30 -2.83 -0.54
C GLU A 56 19.13 -1.76 0.20
N MET A 57 20.34 -1.48 -0.27
CA MET A 57 21.20 -0.51 0.40
C MET A 57 20.66 0.91 0.35
N ALA A 58 20.14 1.35 -0.80
CA ALA A 58 19.55 2.67 -0.94
C ALA A 58 18.35 2.84 0.01
N LEU A 59 17.48 1.82 0.11
CA LEU A 59 16.31 1.87 0.99
C LEU A 59 16.68 1.75 2.46
N SER A 60 17.66 0.92 2.84
CA SER A 60 18.13 0.87 4.24
C SER A 60 18.68 2.22 4.70
N MET A 61 19.38 2.95 3.82
CA MET A 61 19.84 4.31 4.11
C MET A 61 18.70 5.32 4.31
N LEU A 62 17.58 5.15 3.59
CA LEU A 62 16.39 5.97 3.78
C LEU A 62 15.66 5.59 5.07
N GLU A 63 15.48 4.29 5.34
CA GLU A 63 14.86 3.76 6.57
C GLU A 63 15.63 4.12 7.84
N ASP A 64 16.95 4.30 7.76
CA ASP A 64 17.76 4.76 8.88
C ASP A 64 17.69 6.29 9.08
N ASN A 65 17.04 7.02 8.17
CA ASN A 65 16.96 8.48 8.21
C ASN A 65 15.65 8.97 8.85
N PRO A 66 15.71 9.69 9.99
CA PRO A 66 14.53 10.10 10.77
C PRO A 66 13.57 11.05 10.05
N ILE A 67 13.99 11.67 8.93
CA ILE A 67 13.14 12.57 8.15
C ILE A 67 12.13 11.80 7.29
N THR A 68 12.40 10.52 7.02
CA THR A 68 11.55 9.71 6.15
C THR A 68 10.50 8.94 6.95
N ASN A 69 9.38 8.63 6.30
CA ASN A 69 8.33 7.80 6.87
C ASN A 69 8.56 6.32 6.54
N ALA A 70 9.72 5.78 6.90
CA ALA A 70 10.04 4.36 6.76
C ALA A 70 11.10 3.97 7.81
N GLY A 71 11.03 2.76 8.37
CA GLY A 71 11.94 2.34 9.44
C GLY A 71 11.94 3.33 10.61
N TYR A 72 13.11 3.88 10.94
CA TYR A 72 13.28 4.91 11.95
C TYR A 72 12.71 6.25 11.47
N GLY A 73 11.67 6.74 12.16
CA GLY A 73 10.92 7.95 11.75
C GLY A 73 9.53 7.65 11.19
N SER A 74 9.16 6.38 11.10
CA SER A 74 7.82 5.94 10.70
C SER A 74 6.70 6.57 11.53
N ASN A 75 5.58 6.84 10.86
CA ASN A 75 4.33 7.25 11.48
C ASN A 75 3.82 6.20 12.46
N LEU A 76 3.12 6.68 13.50
CA LEU A 76 2.56 5.83 14.54
C LEU A 76 1.12 5.45 14.24
N THR A 77 0.77 4.21 14.53
CA THR A 77 -0.60 3.69 14.57
C THR A 77 -1.44 4.42 15.62
N ALA A 78 -2.77 4.22 15.62
CA ALA A 78 -3.65 4.74 16.66
C ALA A 78 -3.24 4.33 18.10
N LYS A 79 -2.45 3.25 18.25
CA LYS A 79 -1.93 2.79 19.54
C LYS A 79 -0.51 3.29 19.85
N GLY A 80 0.02 4.24 19.07
CA GLY A 80 1.32 4.84 19.33
C GLY A 80 2.52 3.95 19.01
N VAL A 81 2.36 2.95 18.13
CA VAL A 81 3.48 2.09 17.70
C VAL A 81 3.77 2.21 16.22
N VAL A 82 4.98 1.82 15.83
CA VAL A 82 5.41 1.66 14.44
C VAL A 82 4.92 0.32 13.91
N GLU A 83 4.42 0.32 12.68
CA GLU A 83 4.19 -0.90 11.88
C GLU A 83 4.62 -0.59 10.45
N CYS A 84 5.56 -1.34 9.90
CA CYS A 84 6.12 -1.04 8.57
C CYS A 84 5.68 -2.03 7.49
N ASP A 85 5.72 -1.53 6.26
CA ASP A 85 5.43 -2.23 5.01
C ASP A 85 6.62 -2.07 4.07
N ALA A 86 7.11 -3.15 3.46
CA ALA A 86 8.18 -3.10 2.48
C ALA A 86 8.11 -4.23 1.45
N SER A 87 8.63 -3.98 0.25
CA SER A 87 8.74 -4.99 -0.79
C SER A 87 9.91 -4.73 -1.73
N ILE A 88 10.37 -5.80 -2.40
CA ILE A 88 11.42 -5.76 -3.39
C ILE A 88 11.09 -6.72 -4.54
N MET A 89 11.46 -6.34 -5.76
CA MET A 89 11.21 -7.11 -6.97
C MET A 89 12.38 -6.94 -7.97
N ASP A 90 12.73 -8.00 -8.68
CA ASP A 90 13.79 -7.97 -9.69
C ASP A 90 13.29 -8.16 -11.13
N HIS A 91 14.23 -7.99 -12.08
CA HIS A 91 14.04 -8.21 -13.51
C HIS A 91 13.56 -9.61 -13.92
N LEU A 92 13.54 -10.62 -13.05
CA LEU A 92 12.99 -11.95 -13.36
C LEU A 92 11.58 -12.13 -12.81
N GLY A 93 10.99 -11.08 -12.25
CA GLY A 93 9.71 -11.13 -11.57
C GLY A 93 9.78 -11.75 -10.19
N ARG A 94 10.99 -11.98 -9.66
CA ARG A 94 11.16 -12.53 -8.33
C ARG A 94 10.90 -11.45 -7.29
N SER A 95 10.16 -11.78 -6.24
CA SER A 95 9.75 -10.77 -5.25
C SER A 95 9.76 -11.29 -3.82
N GLY A 96 9.83 -10.35 -2.88
CA GLY A 96 9.68 -10.58 -1.46
C GLY A 96 9.05 -9.35 -0.80
N ALA A 97 8.17 -9.58 0.16
CA ALA A 97 7.44 -8.51 0.85
C ALA A 97 7.23 -8.82 2.33
N ALA A 98 7.15 -7.74 3.12
CA ALA A 98 6.75 -7.77 4.52
C ALA A 98 5.74 -6.66 4.79
N GLY A 99 4.72 -6.91 5.61
CA GLY A 99 3.64 -5.94 5.83
C GLY A 99 3.10 -5.94 7.25
N ALA A 100 2.66 -4.77 7.70
CA ALA A 100 2.19 -4.50 9.06
C ALA A 100 3.07 -5.18 10.12
N VAL A 101 4.39 -5.09 9.96
CA VAL A 101 5.37 -5.73 10.85
C VAL A 101 5.32 -5.00 12.19
N PRO A 102 4.79 -5.62 13.26
CA PRO A 102 4.65 -4.98 14.55
C PRO A 102 5.80 -5.38 15.47
N SER A 103 5.98 -4.58 16.50
CA SER A 103 6.73 -4.96 17.68
C SER A 103 6.16 -6.25 18.30
N LYS A 104 7.01 -7.25 18.55
CA LYS A 104 6.63 -8.52 19.19
C LYS A 104 7.49 -8.81 20.42
N TYR A 105 6.91 -9.42 21.44
CA TYR A 105 7.65 -10.07 22.52
C TYR A 105 8.39 -11.32 22.01
N ILE A 106 9.72 -11.34 22.14
CA ILE A 106 10.54 -12.54 21.88
C ILE A 106 11.05 -13.09 23.21
N ALA A 107 10.88 -14.40 23.41
CA ALA A 107 11.41 -15.10 24.57
C ALA A 107 12.84 -15.58 24.27
N PHE A 108 13.83 -15.15 25.06
CA PHE A 108 15.21 -15.65 24.93
C PHE A 108 15.28 -17.13 25.34
N ALA A 109 15.64 -18.01 24.40
CA ALA A 109 15.73 -19.45 24.62
C ALA A 109 16.96 -19.89 25.45
N GLU A 110 17.94 -19.01 25.69
CA GLU A 110 19.23 -19.38 26.31
C GLU A 110 19.25 -19.31 27.86
N CYS A 111 18.15 -18.98 28.53
CA CYS A 111 18.08 -18.99 30.00
C CYS A 111 16.72 -19.52 30.54
N PRO A 112 16.62 -20.81 30.93
CA PRO A 112 15.38 -21.43 31.40
C PRO A 112 14.79 -20.88 32.72
N ARG A 113 15.42 -19.87 33.33
CA ARG A 113 15.00 -19.29 34.62
C ARG A 113 14.83 -17.77 34.62
N LEU A 114 15.02 -17.11 33.48
CA LEU A 114 14.84 -15.68 33.34
C LEU A 114 14.31 -15.39 31.93
N VAL A 115 13.00 -15.55 31.73
CA VAL A 115 12.35 -15.12 30.49
C VAL A 115 12.26 -13.59 30.56
N SER A 116 13.32 -12.91 30.12
CA SER A 116 13.29 -11.47 29.90
C SER A 116 12.54 -11.22 28.60
N TYR A 117 11.25 -10.94 28.71
CA TYR A 117 10.44 -10.49 27.58
C TYR A 117 10.91 -9.10 27.15
N CYS A 118 11.60 -9.00 26.01
CA CYS A 118 11.80 -7.70 25.35
C CYS A 118 10.91 -7.63 24.11
N GLU A 119 10.12 -6.56 24.00
CA GLU A 119 9.52 -6.23 22.72
C GLU A 119 10.66 -5.86 21.76
N THR A 120 10.61 -6.41 20.55
CA THR A 120 11.56 -6.14 19.49
C THR A 120 10.83 -5.87 18.20
N ASP A 121 11.40 -5.02 17.37
CA ASP A 121 10.89 -4.64 16.06
C ASP A 121 12.01 -4.69 15.02
N VAL A 122 11.65 -4.82 13.76
CA VAL A 122 12.60 -4.95 12.65
C VAL A 122 13.15 -3.56 12.32
N LYS A 123 14.47 -3.39 12.43
CA LYS A 123 15.10 -2.09 12.18
C LYS A 123 14.90 -1.62 10.73
N ASN A 124 15.13 -2.52 9.79
CA ASN A 124 15.12 -2.23 8.35
C ASN A 124 14.13 -3.17 7.62
N PRO A 125 12.86 -2.78 7.47
CA PRO A 125 11.84 -3.58 6.78
C PRO A 125 12.25 -4.07 5.39
N ILE A 126 13.02 -3.28 4.63
CA ILE A 126 13.51 -3.70 3.31
C ILE A 126 14.46 -4.91 3.37
N MET A 127 15.27 -5.03 4.43
CA MET A 127 16.15 -6.20 4.61
C MET A 127 15.33 -7.45 4.88
N LEU A 128 14.22 -7.33 5.61
CA LEU A 128 13.28 -8.43 5.80
C LEU A 128 12.61 -8.83 4.47
N ALA A 129 12.13 -7.86 3.70
CA ALA A 129 11.56 -8.12 2.38
C ALA A 129 12.59 -8.79 1.45
N ARG A 130 13.85 -8.34 1.49
CA ARG A 130 14.97 -8.97 0.76
C ARG A 130 15.23 -10.40 1.22
N LYS A 131 15.18 -10.65 2.52
CA LYS A 131 15.38 -11.99 3.06
C LYS A 131 14.27 -12.94 2.65
N ILE A 132 13.02 -12.49 2.68
CA ILE A 132 11.87 -13.24 2.16
C ILE A 132 12.05 -13.52 0.67
N TYR A 133 12.50 -12.54 -0.12
CA TYR A 133 12.87 -12.72 -1.52
C TYR A 133 13.95 -13.83 -1.68
N ASP A 134 15.03 -13.80 -0.90
CA ASP A 134 16.11 -14.79 -1.05
C ASP A 134 15.65 -16.22 -0.70
N GLU A 135 14.80 -16.37 0.33
CA GLU A 135 14.25 -17.68 0.72
C GLU A 135 13.12 -18.15 -0.21
N ALA A 136 12.36 -17.23 -0.82
CA ALA A 136 11.24 -17.54 -1.70
C ALA A 136 11.64 -18.41 -2.90
N TYR A 137 12.90 -18.29 -3.33
CA TYR A 137 13.45 -18.97 -4.52
C TYR A 137 14.44 -20.09 -4.18
N ARG A 138 14.57 -20.46 -2.91
CA ARG A 138 15.26 -21.68 -2.51
C ARG A 138 14.27 -22.83 -2.44
N SER A 139 14.60 -23.98 -3.02
CA SER A 139 13.74 -25.16 -2.92
C SER A 139 13.70 -25.66 -1.47
N PRO A 140 12.57 -25.59 -0.77
CA PRO A 140 12.48 -25.98 0.65
C PRO A 140 12.44 -27.51 0.85
N GLY A 141 12.74 -28.28 -0.21
CA GLY A 141 12.43 -29.71 -0.31
C GLY A 141 10.92 -29.98 -0.29
N MET A 142 10.55 -31.24 -0.55
CA MET A 142 9.18 -31.76 -0.31
C MET A 142 8.04 -31.03 -1.05
N SER A 143 8.29 -30.55 -2.28
CA SER A 143 7.26 -29.93 -3.13
C SER A 143 6.50 -28.76 -2.50
N ARG A 144 7.07 -28.08 -1.50
CA ARG A 144 6.47 -26.89 -0.90
C ARG A 144 6.89 -25.64 -1.67
N VAL A 145 5.98 -24.67 -1.71
CA VAL A 145 6.25 -23.32 -2.22
C VAL A 145 6.56 -22.44 -1.01
N PRO A 146 7.76 -21.84 -0.94
CA PRO A 146 8.08 -20.86 0.09
C PRO A 146 7.15 -19.62 0.02
N PRO A 147 6.89 -18.95 1.16
CA PRO A 147 6.18 -17.68 1.14
C PRO A 147 7.04 -16.58 0.51
N ASN A 148 6.41 -15.70 -0.28
CA ASN A 148 7.03 -14.47 -0.78
C ASN A 148 6.44 -13.19 -0.14
N PHE A 149 5.46 -13.33 0.76
CA PHE A 149 4.88 -12.24 1.52
C PHE A 149 4.52 -12.71 2.93
N ILE A 150 5.04 -12.04 3.96
CA ILE A 150 4.78 -12.37 5.37
C ILE A 150 4.35 -11.10 6.10
N VAL A 151 3.36 -11.20 6.99
CA VAL A 151 2.80 -10.04 7.69
C VAL A 151 2.71 -10.24 9.19
N GLY A 152 2.54 -9.13 9.92
CA GLY A 152 2.25 -9.19 11.35
C GLY A 152 3.38 -9.81 12.17
N GLU A 153 3.04 -10.41 13.30
CA GLU A 153 3.99 -11.04 14.21
C GLU A 153 4.84 -12.14 13.55
N GLY A 154 4.27 -12.87 12.58
CA GLY A 154 5.00 -13.91 11.84
C GLY A 154 6.14 -13.34 11.00
N ALA A 155 6.06 -12.08 10.57
CA ALA A 155 7.15 -11.41 9.88
C ALA A 155 8.30 -11.09 10.84
N THR A 156 7.98 -10.67 12.07
CA THR A 156 8.97 -10.43 13.14
C THR A 156 9.64 -11.73 13.60
N GLU A 157 8.88 -12.83 13.71
CA GLU A 157 9.44 -14.16 13.95
C GLU A 157 10.39 -14.59 12.83
N PHE A 158 9.97 -14.43 11.57
CA PHE A 158 10.80 -14.76 10.42
C PHE A 158 12.09 -13.94 10.42
N ALA A 159 12.02 -12.65 10.76
CA ALA A 159 13.19 -11.79 10.89
C ALA A 159 14.17 -12.34 11.92
N TRP A 160 13.66 -12.76 13.09
CA TRP A 160 14.47 -13.34 14.16
C TRP A 160 15.15 -14.64 13.74
N ASP A 161 14.39 -15.59 13.18
CA ASP A 161 14.90 -16.89 12.73
C ASP A 161 16.01 -16.77 11.68
N HIS A 162 15.99 -15.67 10.93
CA HIS A 162 16.94 -15.38 9.86
C HIS A 162 18.02 -14.36 10.26
N ASN A 163 18.16 -14.04 11.55
CA ASN A 163 19.15 -13.12 12.09
C ASN A 163 19.11 -11.71 11.47
N ILE A 164 17.92 -11.23 11.12
CA ILE A 164 17.70 -9.85 10.71
C ILE A 164 17.78 -8.96 11.97
N PRO A 165 18.49 -7.81 11.92
CA PRO A 165 18.61 -6.92 13.07
C PRO A 165 17.25 -6.47 13.62
N THR A 166 17.03 -6.74 14.90
CA THR A 166 15.87 -6.27 15.64
C THR A 166 16.29 -5.34 16.77
N ILE A 167 15.44 -4.37 17.08
CA ILE A 167 15.69 -3.31 18.08
C ILE A 167 14.47 -3.10 18.97
N PRO A 168 14.62 -2.49 20.17
CA PRO A 168 13.47 -2.12 20.97
C PRO A 168 12.53 -1.16 20.21
N PRO A 169 11.19 -1.31 20.32
CA PRO A 169 10.23 -0.52 19.55
C PRO A 169 10.38 1.00 19.68
N HIS A 170 10.69 1.47 20.89
CA HIS A 170 10.88 2.88 21.16
C HIS A 170 12.08 3.48 20.40
N ALA A 171 13.04 2.65 19.96
CA ALA A 171 14.18 3.10 19.17
C ALA A 171 13.83 3.40 17.70
N LEU A 172 12.65 2.96 17.22
CA LEU A 172 12.11 3.34 15.90
C LEU A 172 11.34 4.67 15.93
N ILE A 173 10.99 5.17 17.12
CA ILE A 173 10.13 6.35 17.29
C ILE A 173 10.99 7.59 17.48
N THR A 174 10.96 8.49 16.50
CA THR A 174 11.57 9.83 16.63
C THR A 174 10.72 10.75 17.50
N ASP A 175 11.34 11.79 18.07
CA ASP A 175 10.61 12.82 18.81
C ASP A 175 9.57 13.50 17.91
N ALA A 176 9.90 13.78 16.65
CA ALA A 176 8.98 14.37 15.68
C ALA A 176 7.77 13.45 15.37
N ALA A 177 7.97 12.13 15.25
CA ALA A 177 6.86 11.19 15.06
C ALA A 177 5.95 11.12 16.30
N ARG A 178 6.54 11.17 17.50
CA ARG A 178 5.80 11.18 18.77
C ARG A 178 4.99 12.47 18.95
N GLU A 179 5.56 13.61 18.59
CA GLU A 179 4.89 14.91 18.67
C GLU A 179 3.68 14.95 17.73
N ARG A 180 3.85 14.59 16.46
CA ARG A 180 2.75 14.48 15.48
C ARG A 180 1.62 13.57 15.97
N TRP A 181 1.98 12.39 16.50
CA TRP A 181 0.99 11.46 17.07
C TRP A 181 0.23 12.05 18.26
N THR A 182 0.93 12.79 19.14
CA THR A 182 0.31 13.43 20.31
C THR A 182 -0.68 14.50 19.89
N ILE A 183 -0.33 15.32 18.89
CA ILE A 183 -1.20 16.35 18.32
C ILE A 183 -2.45 15.71 17.72
N TRP A 184 -2.31 14.74 16.83
CA TRP A 184 -3.45 14.06 16.21
C TRP A 184 -4.33 13.31 17.20
N THR A 185 -3.74 12.71 18.23
CA THR A 185 -4.52 12.06 19.28
C THR A 185 -5.42 13.07 19.98
N ARG A 186 -4.88 14.25 20.35
CA ARG A 186 -5.67 15.31 20.97
C ARG A 186 -6.77 15.82 20.04
N GLU A 187 -6.46 16.05 18.77
CA GLU A 187 -7.44 16.52 17.78
C GLU A 187 -8.58 15.52 17.56
N ILE A 188 -8.27 14.22 17.50
CA ILE A 188 -9.27 13.16 17.39
C ILE A 188 -10.15 13.11 18.64
N GLU A 189 -9.55 13.17 19.83
CA GLU A 189 -10.30 13.20 21.09
C GLU A 189 -11.24 14.42 21.20
N GLU A 190 -10.75 15.60 20.79
CA GLU A 190 -11.55 16.84 20.72
C GLU A 190 -12.72 16.69 19.74
N PHE A 191 -12.46 16.16 18.54
CA PHE A 191 -13.47 15.91 17.53
C PHE A 191 -14.52 14.88 17.96
N GLU A 192 -14.11 13.77 18.59
CA GLU A 192 -15.02 12.76 19.11
C GLU A 192 -15.88 13.32 20.25
N ALA A 193 -15.29 14.13 21.13
CA ALA A 193 -16.03 14.81 22.18
C ALA A 193 -17.05 15.80 21.61
N ASP A 194 -16.69 16.57 20.57
CA ASP A 194 -17.61 17.43 19.83
C ASP A 194 -18.73 16.60 19.20
N ARG A 195 -18.42 15.58 18.42
CA ARG A 195 -19.42 14.71 17.77
C ARG A 195 -20.39 14.11 18.79
N ALA A 196 -19.91 13.70 19.96
CA ALA A 196 -20.76 13.21 21.04
C ALA A 196 -21.65 14.29 21.67
N ARG A 197 -21.25 15.58 21.65
CA ARG A 197 -22.12 16.72 22.00
C ARG A 197 -23.21 16.90 20.95
N TRP A 198 -22.87 16.92 19.66
CA TRP A 198 -23.83 17.07 18.55
C TRP A 198 -24.88 15.95 18.50
N GLN A 199 -24.48 14.70 18.78
CA GLN A 199 -25.43 13.57 18.86
C GLN A 199 -26.39 13.67 20.06
N LYS A 200 -26.06 14.47 21.07
CA LYS A 200 -26.92 14.73 22.23
C LYS A 200 -27.80 15.97 22.07
N GLU A 201 -27.53 16.82 21.08
CA GLU A 201 -28.42 17.94 20.79
C GLU A 201 -29.74 17.42 20.20
N PRO A 202 -30.90 17.87 20.71
CA PRO A 202 -32.18 17.44 20.17
C PRO A 202 -32.27 17.91 18.72
N VAL A 203 -32.37 16.96 17.79
CA VAL A 203 -32.66 17.24 16.39
C VAL A 203 -33.95 18.08 16.35
N PRO A 204 -33.99 19.24 15.67
CA PRO A 204 -35.20 20.03 15.57
C PRO A 204 -36.34 19.16 15.04
N THR A 205 -37.47 19.16 15.74
CA THR A 205 -38.63 18.26 15.53
C THR A 205 -39.27 18.35 14.13
N TRP A 206 -38.81 19.27 13.28
CA TRP A 206 -39.28 19.46 11.90
C TRP A 206 -38.42 18.71 10.87
N VAL A 207 -37.26 18.13 11.25
CA VAL A 207 -36.53 17.18 10.39
C VAL A 207 -37.27 15.85 10.42
N ARG A 208 -38.08 15.59 9.37
CA ARG A 208 -38.75 14.31 9.19
C ARG A 208 -37.71 13.21 9.01
N SER A 209 -37.48 12.41 10.04
CA SER A 209 -36.90 11.08 9.87
C SER A 209 -37.79 10.28 8.91
N PRO A 210 -37.25 9.45 8.00
CA PRO A 210 -38.07 8.59 7.16
C PRO A 210 -39.03 7.82 8.05
N THR A 211 -40.32 8.11 7.94
CA THR A 211 -41.35 7.45 8.74
C THR A 211 -41.29 5.97 8.39
N GLY A 212 -40.81 5.16 9.33
CA GLY A 212 -40.94 3.72 9.28
C GLY A 212 -42.39 3.38 8.99
N HIS A 213 -42.65 2.90 7.79
CA HIS A 213 -43.92 2.28 7.48
C HIS A 213 -44.00 1.02 8.33
N GLY A 214 -44.71 1.14 9.46
CA GLY A 214 -45.25 0.01 10.16
C GLY A 214 -46.25 -0.68 9.25
N SER A 215 -45.76 -1.64 8.45
CA SER A 215 -46.61 -2.71 7.97
C SER A 215 -46.85 -3.64 9.16
N PRO A 216 -48.10 -3.94 9.54
CA PRO A 216 -48.34 -4.98 10.53
C PRO A 216 -47.84 -6.30 9.95
N ALA A 217 -46.98 -7.00 10.69
CA ALA A 217 -46.51 -8.32 10.32
C ALA A 217 -47.72 -9.25 10.12
N PRO A 218 -47.79 -10.05 9.03
CA PRO A 218 -48.79 -11.09 8.91
C PRO A 218 -48.56 -12.11 10.02
N ALA A 219 -49.61 -12.39 10.79
CA ALA A 219 -49.59 -13.40 11.83
C ALA A 219 -49.36 -14.78 11.21
N GLY A 220 -48.28 -15.45 11.64
CA GLY A 220 -48.10 -16.89 11.48
C GLY A 220 -46.93 -17.30 10.60
N VAL A 221 -45.72 -17.33 11.15
CA VAL A 221 -44.71 -18.35 10.83
C VAL A 221 -43.91 -18.64 12.10
N ALA A 222 -43.88 -19.90 12.52
CA ALA A 222 -43.22 -20.36 13.74
C ALA A 222 -41.70 -20.16 13.70
N HIS A 223 -41.11 -19.75 14.82
CA HIS A 223 -39.66 -19.70 15.02
C HIS A 223 -39.06 -21.11 14.98
N GLY A 224 -38.35 -21.43 13.89
CA GLY A 224 -37.38 -22.53 13.88
C GLY A 224 -36.07 -22.08 14.54
N THR A 225 -35.63 -22.81 15.55
CA THR A 225 -34.33 -22.63 16.23
C THR A 225 -33.19 -22.88 15.23
N PRO A 226 -32.12 -22.07 15.19
CA PRO A 226 -30.97 -22.37 14.34
C PRO A 226 -30.24 -23.63 14.84
N PRO A 227 -29.80 -24.53 13.94
CA PRO A 227 -29.13 -25.75 14.36
C PRO A 227 -27.71 -25.45 14.87
N VAL A 228 -27.38 -26.06 16.00
CA VAL A 228 -26.04 -26.06 16.59
C VAL A 228 -25.13 -26.98 15.76
N LEU A 229 -24.07 -26.42 15.16
CA LEU A 229 -23.04 -27.21 14.50
C LEU A 229 -22.15 -27.90 15.54
N GLY A 230 -22.41 -29.19 15.77
CA GLY A 230 -21.56 -30.06 16.58
C GLY A 230 -20.31 -30.52 15.82
N ARG A 231 -19.16 -30.49 16.49
CA ARG A 231 -17.91 -31.13 16.05
C ARG A 231 -18.08 -32.65 15.96
N SER A 232 -17.62 -33.27 14.87
CA SER A 232 -17.16 -34.66 14.91
C SER A 232 -16.14 -34.95 13.80
N ASP A 233 -15.23 -35.84 14.13
CA ASP A 233 -13.95 -36.11 13.49
C ASP A 233 -14.00 -36.96 12.20
N ALA A 234 -12.89 -36.84 11.48
CA ALA A 234 -12.28 -37.64 10.42
C ALA A 234 -12.84 -39.04 10.01
N ARG A 235 -12.66 -39.27 8.69
CA ARG A 235 -12.51 -40.54 7.91
C ARG A 235 -13.79 -41.12 7.29
N THR A 236 -13.92 -41.01 5.96
CA THR A 236 -13.65 -42.10 4.99
C THR A 236 -13.80 -41.61 3.56
N ALA A 237 -12.98 -42.14 2.66
CA ALA A 237 -12.99 -41.89 1.23
C ALA A 237 -13.82 -42.95 0.50
N SER A 238 -14.55 -42.57 -0.54
CA SER A 238 -14.75 -43.40 -1.74
C SER A 238 -15.25 -42.57 -2.93
N THR A 239 -14.57 -42.78 -4.04
CA THR A 239 -14.73 -42.31 -5.42
C THR A 239 -16.06 -42.71 -6.10
N SER A 240 -16.58 -41.86 -6.99
CA SER A 240 -17.02 -42.27 -8.35
C SER A 240 -17.39 -41.09 -9.29
N GLN A 241 -16.56 -40.93 -10.32
CA GLN A 241 -16.85 -40.71 -11.75
C GLN A 241 -17.54 -39.45 -12.30
N LEU A 242 -16.88 -38.92 -13.34
CA LEU A 242 -17.19 -37.80 -14.25
C LEU A 242 -18.25 -38.19 -15.31
N ASN A 243 -19.04 -37.22 -15.80
CA ASN A 243 -18.82 -36.57 -17.12
C ASN A 243 -19.85 -35.43 -17.40
N PRO A 244 -19.59 -34.58 -18.42
CA PRO A 244 -19.96 -33.17 -18.49
C PRO A 244 -21.18 -32.93 -19.40
N ASP A 245 -21.45 -31.65 -19.68
CA ASP A 245 -22.47 -31.06 -20.58
C ASP A 245 -23.58 -30.35 -19.80
N ASN A 246 -23.45 -29.02 -19.68
CA ASN A 246 -24.52 -28.10 -20.01
C ASN A 246 -24.01 -26.66 -20.01
N ASP A 247 -23.90 -26.12 -21.22
CA ASP A 247 -23.93 -24.70 -21.53
C ASP A 247 -25.14 -24.05 -20.85
N ILE A 248 -24.92 -22.95 -20.13
CA ILE A 248 -26.00 -22.07 -19.68
C ILE A 248 -26.01 -20.85 -20.61
N ASP A 249 -27.10 -20.84 -21.38
CA ASP A 249 -27.41 -19.97 -22.48
C ASP A 249 -27.77 -18.54 -22.05
N LEU A 250 -27.36 -17.59 -22.88
CA LEU A 250 -27.73 -16.18 -22.84
C LEU A 250 -29.21 -16.02 -23.19
N LEU A 251 -29.99 -15.30 -22.37
CA LEU A 251 -31.25 -14.72 -22.83
C LEU A 251 -31.37 -13.25 -22.44
N VAL A 252 -31.02 -12.43 -23.43
CA VAL A 252 -31.55 -11.10 -23.70
C VAL A 252 -33.05 -11.23 -23.98
N SER A 253 -33.88 -10.46 -23.29
CA SER A 253 -35.24 -10.15 -23.78
C SER A 253 -35.50 -8.66 -23.63
N GLY A 254 -35.38 -7.95 -24.76
CA GLY A 254 -35.91 -6.61 -24.92
C GLY A 254 -37.38 -6.65 -25.30
N SER A 255 -38.17 -5.77 -24.70
CA SER A 255 -39.48 -5.35 -25.20
C SER A 255 -39.60 -3.84 -25.05
N THR A 256 -39.58 -3.17 -26.19
CA THR A 256 -39.85 -1.75 -26.40
C THR A 256 -41.31 -1.42 -26.13
N MET A 257 -41.58 -0.39 -25.33
CA MET A 257 -42.79 0.42 -25.47
C MET A 257 -42.49 1.90 -25.19
N ASP A 258 -42.84 2.70 -26.19
CA ASP A 258 -42.82 4.15 -26.22
C ASP A 258 -43.77 4.75 -25.17
N GLY A 259 -43.26 5.72 -24.40
CA GLY A 259 -44.04 6.44 -23.40
C GLY A 259 -43.29 7.68 -22.90
N VAL A 260 -43.47 8.80 -23.60
CA VAL A 260 -42.99 10.13 -23.20
C VAL A 260 -43.62 10.48 -21.85
N LEU A 261 -42.82 10.53 -20.78
CA LEU A 261 -43.24 11.06 -19.48
C LEU A 261 -42.98 12.58 -19.43
N PRO A 262 -43.96 13.41 -19.03
CA PRO A 262 -43.84 14.86 -19.07
C PRO A 262 -42.90 15.40 -17.99
N ARG A 263 -42.02 16.32 -18.40
CA ARG A 263 -41.15 17.12 -17.54
C ARG A 263 -42.02 18.06 -16.68
N VAL A 264 -42.20 17.70 -15.41
CA VAL A 264 -42.80 18.60 -14.41
C VAL A 264 -41.79 19.71 -14.12
N LYS A 265 -42.13 20.95 -14.50
CA LYS A 265 -41.45 22.16 -14.00
C LYS A 265 -42.00 22.44 -12.60
N SER A 266 -41.20 22.24 -11.56
CA SER A 266 -41.47 22.86 -10.26
C SER A 266 -40.85 24.26 -10.24
N GLN A 267 -41.69 25.27 -10.48
CA GLN A 267 -41.45 26.62 -9.98
C GLN A 267 -41.74 26.60 -8.49
N SER A 268 -40.70 26.68 -7.66
CA SER A 268 -40.80 27.19 -6.29
C SER A 268 -39.62 28.13 -6.08
N THR A 269 -39.90 29.41 -6.26
CA THR A 269 -39.10 30.52 -5.75
C THR A 269 -39.37 30.62 -4.25
N ASP A 270 -38.64 29.84 -3.46
CA ASP A 270 -38.53 30.06 -2.03
C ASP A 270 -37.04 30.04 -1.70
N GLU A 271 -36.55 31.18 -1.21
CA GLU A 271 -35.17 31.38 -0.78
C GLU A 271 -34.79 30.27 0.20
N ILE A 272 -33.77 29.47 -0.15
CA ILE A 272 -33.16 28.53 0.78
C ILE A 272 -32.58 29.38 1.92
N PRO A 273 -33.03 29.23 3.18
CA PRO A 273 -32.46 29.97 4.29
C PRO A 273 -30.97 29.68 4.35
N SER A 274 -30.15 30.74 4.38
CA SER A 274 -28.70 30.62 4.48
C SER A 274 -28.36 29.82 5.74
N TYR A 275 -28.00 28.55 5.58
CA TYR A 275 -27.37 27.79 6.64
C TYR A 275 -26.12 28.56 7.06
N SER A 276 -26.01 28.87 8.35
CA SER A 276 -24.80 29.47 8.91
C SER A 276 -23.63 28.54 8.62
N LYS A 277 -22.75 29.01 7.74
CA LYS A 277 -21.43 28.45 7.45
C LYS A 277 -20.56 28.54 8.72
N SER A 278 -20.71 27.62 9.65
CA SER A 278 -19.89 27.61 10.86
C SER A 278 -19.59 26.18 11.29
N GLY A 279 -18.35 25.76 11.08
CA GLY A 279 -17.75 24.54 11.65
C GLY A 279 -16.95 23.70 10.65
N TRP A 280 -17.52 23.44 9.47
CA TRP A 280 -16.94 22.49 8.51
C TRP A 280 -15.80 23.06 7.65
N GLU A 281 -15.71 24.39 7.49
CA GLU A 281 -14.60 25.06 6.77
C GLU A 281 -13.29 25.08 7.58
N LYS A 282 -13.30 24.69 8.86
CA LYS A 282 -12.09 24.67 9.71
C LYS A 282 -11.21 23.45 9.47
N TYR A 283 -11.73 22.44 8.79
CA TYR A 283 -10.98 21.29 8.34
C TYR A 283 -10.93 21.41 6.82
N PRO A 284 -9.75 21.56 6.23
CA PRO A 284 -9.68 21.68 4.78
C PRO A 284 -10.27 20.40 4.17
N ASN A 285 -11.17 20.56 3.19
CA ASN A 285 -11.74 19.44 2.42
C ASN A 285 -10.66 18.65 1.64
N ASN A 286 -9.40 19.09 1.75
CA ASN A 286 -8.22 18.51 1.17
C ASN A 286 -7.12 18.52 2.25
N PRO A 287 -6.44 17.41 2.57
CA PRO A 287 -5.34 17.41 3.53
C PRO A 287 -4.12 18.25 3.10
N THR A 288 -4.19 19.01 2.01
CA THR A 288 -3.11 19.83 1.44
C THR A 288 -3.16 21.31 1.81
N ASP A 289 -4.24 21.81 2.41
CA ASP A 289 -4.50 23.26 2.46
C ASP A 289 -4.36 23.87 3.88
N ASP A 290 -3.21 23.67 4.54
CA ASP A 290 -2.88 24.45 5.75
C ASP A 290 -1.66 25.34 5.53
N GLU A 291 -1.80 26.60 5.96
CA GLU A 291 -0.83 27.68 5.86
C GLU A 291 0.37 27.55 6.84
N ASN A 292 0.48 26.46 7.60
CA ASN A 292 1.43 26.33 8.72
C ASN A 292 2.86 25.90 8.32
N GLY A 293 3.13 25.58 7.05
CA GLY A 293 4.50 25.34 6.58
C GLY A 293 5.20 24.07 7.11
N GLU A 294 4.47 23.12 7.70
CA GLU A 294 5.00 21.82 8.16
C GLU A 294 4.93 20.74 7.06
N ASP A 295 5.81 19.74 7.14
CA ASP A 295 5.82 18.59 6.21
C ASP A 295 4.51 17.76 6.35
N ARG A 296 3.74 17.64 5.26
CA ARG A 296 2.61 16.70 5.14
C ARG A 296 2.99 15.56 4.22
N ILE A 297 3.83 14.72 4.78
CA ILE A 297 4.47 13.58 4.14
C ILE A 297 3.67 12.32 4.48
N THR A 298 2.90 11.83 3.51
CA THR A 298 2.13 10.57 3.60
C THR A 298 2.99 9.33 3.26
N ASP A 299 4.32 9.47 3.38
CA ASP A 299 5.16 8.98 2.31
C ASP A 299 5.70 7.56 2.45
N THR A 300 5.93 6.98 1.28
CA THR A 300 6.70 5.77 1.04
C THR A 300 8.05 6.21 0.48
N VAL A 301 9.12 5.55 0.88
CA VAL A 301 10.42 5.67 0.21
C VAL A 301 10.54 4.58 -0.84
N GLY A 302 11.21 4.87 -1.95
CA GLY A 302 11.34 3.92 -3.05
C GLY A 302 12.67 4.07 -3.77
N ALA A 303 13.14 2.96 -4.34
CA ALA A 303 14.38 2.93 -5.12
C ALA A 303 14.24 2.01 -6.34
N ILE A 304 14.91 2.39 -7.42
CA ILE A 304 15.11 1.59 -8.63
C ILE A 304 16.61 1.58 -8.92
N ALA A 305 17.19 0.42 -9.24
CA ALA A 305 18.59 0.31 -9.63
C ALA A 305 18.76 -0.50 -10.91
N ILE A 306 19.79 -0.16 -11.69
CA ILE A 306 20.22 -0.86 -12.90
C ILE A 306 21.68 -1.24 -12.72
N ASP A 307 21.97 -2.54 -12.75
CA ASP A 307 23.34 -3.03 -12.57
C ASP A 307 24.15 -3.06 -13.87
N ARG A 308 25.44 -3.42 -13.74
CA ARG A 308 26.38 -3.45 -14.86
C ARG A 308 26.08 -4.50 -15.94
N TRP A 309 25.14 -5.41 -15.67
CA TRP A 309 24.68 -6.42 -16.61
C TRP A 309 23.39 -5.99 -17.33
N GLY A 310 22.83 -4.83 -16.97
CA GLY A 310 21.57 -4.32 -17.50
C GLY A 310 20.34 -4.82 -16.74
N ASN A 311 20.51 -5.51 -15.61
CA ASN A 311 19.36 -6.00 -14.85
C ASN A 311 18.79 -4.87 -13.99
N ILE A 312 17.47 -4.78 -13.93
CA ILE A 312 16.75 -3.83 -13.09
C ILE A 312 16.23 -4.50 -11.80
N ALA A 313 16.14 -3.72 -10.74
CA ALA A 313 15.40 -4.07 -9.54
C ALA A 313 14.72 -2.83 -8.96
N ALA A 314 13.67 -3.04 -8.19
CA ALA A 314 12.95 -1.98 -7.51
C ALA A 314 12.46 -2.43 -6.14
N GLY A 315 12.26 -1.46 -5.24
CA GLY A 315 11.73 -1.71 -3.92
C GLY A 315 11.11 -0.47 -3.30
N SER A 316 10.27 -0.70 -2.30
CA SER A 316 9.59 0.35 -1.54
C SER A 316 9.54 0.00 -0.06
N SER A 317 9.50 1.02 0.80
CA SER A 317 9.33 0.87 2.25
C SER A 317 8.51 2.04 2.83
N SER A 318 7.66 1.78 3.82
CA SER A 318 6.81 2.81 4.44
C SER A 318 6.38 2.44 5.86
N GLY A 319 6.26 3.44 6.73
CA GLY A 319 5.54 3.37 8.00
C GLY A 319 4.01 3.47 7.84
N GLY A 320 3.52 3.80 6.65
CA GLY A 320 2.11 4.01 6.35
C GLY A 320 1.56 5.35 6.85
N ILE A 321 0.24 5.48 6.82
CA ILE A 321 -0.44 6.71 7.25
C ILE A 321 -0.44 6.83 8.77
N GLY A 322 -0.43 8.08 9.24
CA GLY A 322 -0.60 8.41 10.65
C GLY A 322 -1.93 7.92 11.21
N MET A 323 -1.94 7.56 12.50
CA MET A 323 -3.13 7.09 13.22
C MET A 323 -3.79 5.87 12.58
N LYS A 324 -3.09 5.14 11.69
CA LYS A 324 -3.65 3.94 11.05
C LYS A 324 -4.09 2.92 12.10
N HIS A 325 -5.13 2.17 11.75
CA HIS A 325 -5.49 0.98 12.51
C HIS A 325 -4.33 -0.02 12.44
N ARG A 326 -4.05 -0.70 13.55
CA ARG A 326 -3.04 -1.77 13.58
C ARG A 326 -3.37 -2.88 12.60
N GLY A 327 -2.37 -3.43 11.95
CA GLY A 327 -2.55 -4.43 10.90
C GLY A 327 -2.91 -3.84 9.53
N ARG A 328 -3.00 -2.50 9.38
CA ARG A 328 -3.18 -1.87 8.06
C ARG A 328 -1.90 -2.03 7.25
N VAL A 329 -2.02 -2.75 6.15
CA VAL A 329 -0.98 -2.93 5.13
C VAL A 329 -1.21 -1.94 3.99
N GLY A 330 -0.19 -1.17 3.64
CA GLY A 330 -0.19 -0.22 2.54
C GLY A 330 0.47 -0.74 1.24
N PRO A 331 0.47 0.09 0.18
CA PRO A 331 1.07 -0.24 -1.12
C PRO A 331 2.51 -0.75 -1.07
N ALA A 332 3.32 -0.25 -0.14
CA ALA A 332 4.74 -0.58 -0.08
C ALA A 332 5.02 -2.08 0.11
N ALA A 333 4.08 -2.84 0.70
CA ALA A 333 4.16 -4.30 0.82
C ALA A 333 3.50 -5.06 -0.34
N LEU A 334 2.77 -4.37 -1.22
CA LEU A 334 1.95 -4.99 -2.26
C LEU A 334 2.64 -4.90 -3.62
N ILE A 335 3.20 -6.03 -4.06
CA ILE A 335 3.80 -6.17 -5.39
C ILE A 335 2.74 -5.90 -6.49
N GLY A 336 3.13 -5.13 -7.50
CA GLY A 336 2.22 -4.63 -8.55
C GLY A 336 1.49 -3.33 -8.17
N ILE A 337 1.47 -2.96 -6.90
CA ILE A 337 0.78 -1.76 -6.42
C ILE A 337 1.80 -0.68 -6.02
N GLY A 338 2.64 -0.97 -5.03
CA GLY A 338 3.70 -0.05 -4.57
C GLY A 338 4.95 -0.16 -5.43
N THR A 339 5.40 -1.39 -5.65
CA THR A 339 6.59 -1.73 -6.44
C THR A 339 6.21 -2.71 -7.55
N HIS A 340 6.66 -2.45 -8.78
CA HIS A 340 6.50 -3.40 -9.88
C HIS A 340 7.71 -3.37 -10.82
N VAL A 341 8.08 -4.55 -11.32
CA VAL A 341 9.07 -4.73 -12.37
C VAL A 341 8.48 -5.66 -13.41
N ILE A 342 8.45 -5.24 -14.67
CA ILE A 342 8.09 -6.14 -15.77
C ILE A 342 9.26 -7.09 -16.02
N PRO A 343 9.08 -8.42 -15.89
CA PRO A 343 10.17 -9.36 -16.07
C PRO A 343 10.76 -9.29 -17.47
N ALA A 344 12.09 -9.32 -17.56
CA ALA A 344 12.80 -9.40 -18.82
C ALA A 344 12.50 -10.74 -19.50
N ASP A 345 12.10 -10.70 -20.77
CA ASP A 345 11.93 -11.90 -21.58
C ASP A 345 13.31 -12.45 -21.99
N PRO A 346 13.64 -13.72 -21.69
CA PRO A 346 14.88 -14.34 -22.15
C PRO A 346 15.02 -14.38 -23.69
N ALA A 347 13.90 -14.32 -24.42
CA ALA A 347 13.86 -14.28 -25.87
C ALA A 347 13.98 -12.87 -26.47
N ASP A 348 13.83 -11.81 -25.65
CA ASP A 348 14.04 -10.43 -26.10
C ASP A 348 15.56 -10.11 -26.13
N PRO A 349 16.16 -9.84 -27.31
CA PRO A 349 17.57 -9.50 -27.42
C PRO A 349 17.94 -8.18 -26.71
N GLU A 350 16.99 -7.25 -26.57
CA GLU A 350 17.19 -5.98 -25.89
C GLU A 350 17.00 -6.08 -24.36
N HIS A 351 16.43 -7.20 -23.89
CA HIS A 351 16.07 -7.40 -22.48
C HIS A 351 15.27 -6.23 -21.90
N THR A 352 14.30 -5.76 -22.67
CA THR A 352 13.44 -4.64 -22.32
C THR A 352 12.75 -4.94 -20.99
N THR A 353 12.75 -3.96 -20.10
CA THR A 353 12.12 -4.06 -18.79
C THR A 353 11.71 -2.67 -18.31
N THR A 354 10.75 -2.62 -17.40
CA THR A 354 10.30 -1.37 -16.81
C THR A 354 10.08 -1.60 -15.32
N ALA A 355 10.60 -0.70 -14.50
CA ALA A 355 10.38 -0.72 -13.06
C ALA A 355 9.67 0.56 -12.62
N VAL A 356 8.74 0.42 -11.67
CA VAL A 356 7.97 1.53 -11.10
C VAL A 356 7.88 1.35 -9.59
N VAL A 357 8.10 2.45 -8.87
CA VAL A 357 7.83 2.60 -7.44
C VAL A 357 6.92 3.80 -7.24
N THR A 358 6.01 3.72 -6.26
CA THR A 358 4.98 4.75 -6.04
C THR A 358 4.97 5.25 -4.60
N SER A 359 4.52 6.50 -4.42
CA SER A 359 4.26 7.12 -3.13
C SER A 359 3.03 8.03 -3.21
N GLY A 360 2.42 8.30 -2.05
CA GLY A 360 1.23 9.14 -1.91
C GLY A 360 0.11 8.42 -1.16
N THR A 361 -1.14 8.77 -1.44
CA THR A 361 -2.31 8.18 -0.79
C THR A 361 -2.45 6.70 -1.09
N GLY A 362 -2.18 5.86 -0.09
CA GLY A 362 -2.03 4.42 -0.30
C GLY A 362 -3.27 3.72 -0.86
N GLU A 363 -4.46 4.09 -0.37
CA GLU A 363 -5.74 3.52 -0.81
C GLU A 363 -6.04 3.87 -2.28
N HIS A 364 -5.61 5.04 -2.75
CA HIS A 364 -5.76 5.44 -4.14
C HIS A 364 -4.78 4.68 -5.05
N ILE A 365 -3.52 4.55 -4.63
CA ILE A 365 -2.50 3.74 -5.31
C ILE A 365 -2.96 2.28 -5.44
N ALA A 366 -3.54 1.72 -4.37
CA ALA A 366 -4.05 0.36 -4.36
C ALA A 366 -5.24 0.15 -5.30
N SER A 367 -6.24 1.03 -5.26
CA SER A 367 -7.45 0.90 -6.10
C SER A 367 -7.17 1.08 -7.60
N THR A 368 -6.07 1.75 -7.95
CA THR A 368 -5.65 1.98 -9.35
C THR A 368 -4.58 1.02 -9.85
N LEU A 369 -4.04 0.15 -8.98
CA LEU A 369 -2.88 -0.71 -9.29
C LEU A 369 -1.73 0.10 -9.91
N ALA A 370 -1.41 1.24 -9.28
CA ALA A 370 -0.66 2.31 -9.94
C ALA A 370 0.69 1.84 -10.52
N ALA A 371 1.49 1.08 -9.77
CA ALA A 371 2.80 0.63 -10.25
C ALA A 371 2.69 -0.30 -11.48
N SER A 372 1.86 -1.35 -11.45
CA SER A 372 1.72 -2.28 -12.57
C SER A 372 1.08 -1.62 -13.78
N THR A 373 0.08 -0.75 -13.58
CA THR A 373 -0.56 -0.02 -14.67
C THR A 373 0.47 0.90 -15.34
N CYS A 374 1.21 1.69 -14.56
CA CYS A 374 2.24 2.60 -15.08
C CYS A 374 3.32 1.85 -15.86
N ALA A 375 3.87 0.78 -15.26
CA ALA A 375 4.88 -0.04 -15.91
C ALA A 375 4.39 -0.61 -17.25
N THR A 376 3.15 -1.10 -17.29
CA THR A 376 2.52 -1.65 -18.50
C THR A 376 2.32 -0.59 -19.59
N ARG A 377 1.93 0.63 -19.23
CA ARG A 377 1.75 1.73 -20.19
C ARG A 377 3.07 2.14 -20.82
N ILE A 378 4.12 2.28 -20.01
CA ILE A 378 5.46 2.61 -20.48
C ILE A 378 6.04 1.48 -21.33
N TYR A 379 6.02 0.24 -20.84
CA TYR A 379 6.63 -0.91 -21.51
C TYR A 379 6.07 -1.19 -22.90
N TYR A 380 4.75 -1.08 -23.06
CA TYR A 380 4.09 -1.29 -24.35
C TYR A 380 3.95 0.00 -25.17
N GLY A 381 4.42 1.15 -24.65
CA GLY A 381 4.27 2.46 -25.29
C GLY A 381 2.81 2.73 -25.66
N GLN A 382 1.90 2.61 -24.70
CA GLN A 382 0.45 2.71 -24.97
C GLN A 382 -0.27 3.58 -23.94
N LYS A 383 -1.29 4.31 -24.41
CA LYS A 383 -2.23 5.05 -23.55
C LYS A 383 -3.64 4.50 -23.67
N MET A 384 -4.43 4.66 -22.61
CA MET A 384 -5.87 4.36 -22.65
C MET A 384 -6.62 5.51 -23.30
N GLY A 385 -7.12 5.28 -24.51
CA GLY A 385 -7.97 6.19 -25.27
C GLY A 385 -9.44 6.21 -24.79
N PRO A 386 -10.27 7.09 -25.38
CA PRO A 386 -11.70 7.13 -25.11
C PRO A 386 -12.34 5.78 -25.48
N ASN A 387 -13.11 5.20 -24.55
CA ASN A 387 -13.72 3.85 -24.63
C ASN A 387 -12.81 2.67 -24.25
N GLY A 388 -11.63 2.92 -23.66
CA GLY A 388 -10.76 1.85 -23.14
C GLY A 388 -9.92 1.14 -24.20
N VAL A 389 -9.85 1.71 -25.42
CA VAL A 389 -8.97 1.22 -26.49
C VAL A 389 -7.55 1.72 -26.25
N PHE A 390 -6.55 0.87 -26.43
CA PHE A 390 -5.15 1.27 -26.32
C PHE A 390 -4.61 1.85 -27.62
N GLU A 391 -3.94 2.99 -27.52
CA GLU A 391 -3.31 3.67 -28.65
C GLU A 391 -1.79 3.72 -28.43
N PRO A 392 -0.97 3.45 -29.46
CA PRO A 392 0.48 3.52 -29.36
C PRO A 392 0.95 4.96 -29.24
N VAL A 393 1.85 5.24 -28.31
CA VAL A 393 2.38 6.56 -27.96
C VAL A 393 3.81 6.47 -27.45
N SER A 394 4.47 7.61 -27.24
CA SER A 394 5.78 7.64 -26.58
C SER A 394 5.67 7.27 -25.09
N GLU A 395 6.79 6.91 -24.48
CA GLU A 395 6.86 6.59 -23.03
C GLU A 395 6.42 7.78 -22.16
N GLU A 396 6.82 9.00 -22.54
CA GLU A 396 6.43 10.23 -21.85
C GLU A 396 4.92 10.47 -21.92
N GLU A 397 4.33 10.29 -23.10
CA GLU A 397 2.88 10.43 -23.29
C GLU A 397 2.10 9.31 -22.58
N ALA A 398 2.63 8.07 -22.59
CA ALA A 398 2.06 6.95 -21.85
C ALA A 398 2.01 7.24 -20.35
N LEU A 399 3.12 7.73 -19.76
CA LEU A 399 3.19 8.10 -18.35
C LEU A 399 2.23 9.25 -18.03
N HIS A 400 2.25 10.32 -18.82
CA HIS A 400 1.37 11.47 -18.61
C HIS A 400 -0.11 11.09 -18.70
N SER A 401 -0.46 10.25 -19.68
CA SER A 401 -1.83 9.77 -19.87
C SER A 401 -2.25 8.82 -18.75
N MET A 402 -1.38 7.93 -18.29
CA MET A 402 -1.66 7.05 -17.15
C MET A 402 -1.96 7.86 -15.90
N ILE A 403 -1.14 8.88 -15.60
CA ILE A 403 -1.36 9.76 -14.45
C ILE A 403 -2.70 10.50 -14.59
N SER A 404 -2.95 11.14 -15.74
CA SER A 404 -4.12 12.00 -15.93
C SER A 404 -5.43 11.22 -16.01
N ASN A 405 -5.44 10.10 -16.74
CA ASN A 405 -6.67 9.39 -17.12
C ASN A 405 -6.95 8.17 -16.23
N GLU A 406 -5.91 7.46 -15.81
CA GLU A 406 -6.06 6.18 -15.10
C GLU A 406 -5.85 6.32 -13.59
N PHE A 407 -4.95 7.23 -13.16
CA PHE A 407 -4.75 7.55 -11.76
C PHE A 407 -5.69 8.66 -11.30
N THR A 408 -5.56 9.90 -11.79
CA THR A 408 -6.41 11.02 -11.33
C THR A 408 -7.83 11.01 -11.88
N GLY A 409 -8.01 10.46 -13.09
CA GLY A 409 -9.32 10.41 -13.77
C GLY A 409 -10.32 9.46 -13.10
N LYS A 410 -9.82 8.45 -12.39
CA LYS A 410 -10.62 7.64 -11.47
C LYS A 410 -10.73 8.41 -10.16
N ARG A 411 -11.72 9.31 -10.04
CA ARG A 411 -12.10 9.85 -8.72
C ARG A 411 -12.55 8.69 -7.84
N ALA A 412 -11.62 8.08 -7.11
CA ALA A 412 -11.95 7.34 -5.91
C ALA A 412 -12.64 8.34 -4.97
N PHE A 413 -13.79 7.94 -4.44
CA PHE A 413 -14.54 8.69 -3.43
C PHE A 413 -13.59 9.25 -2.37
N VAL A 414 -13.42 10.57 -2.35
CA VAL A 414 -12.91 11.35 -1.23
C VAL A 414 -13.88 12.50 -1.03
#